data_AF-A0A3M0YPR7-F1
#
_entry.id   AF-A0A3M0YPR7-F1
#
_cell.length_a   1.000
_cell.length_b   1.000
_cell.length_c   1.000
_cell.angle_alpha   90.00
_cell.angle_beta   90.00
_cell.angle_gamma   90.00
#
_symmetry.space_group_name_H-M   'P 1'
#
loop_
_entity.id
_entity.type
_entity.pdbx_description
1 polymer ?
#
loop_
_entity_poly.entity_id
_entity_poly.type
_entity_poly.pdbx_seq_one_letter_code
_entity_poly.pdbx_strand_id
1 'polypeptide(L)'
;YRMYRRFQAEGRPLGFRVGRFEEDVRREMEAVRTGREPGPLLGPSLYVRHLKRWLDVFGPERLRVWFTEHLADPHTAARTLDEILAYLELAPFDYSDLVRKWYNKAPKANLPKGIEQALKAFFAPWNEALADLLGVKLPW
;
A
#
# COMPACT_ATOMS: atom_id res chain seq x y z
N TYR A 1 8.53 9.88 2.44
CA TYR A 1 9.54 10.66 3.20
C TYR A 1 10.10 11.89 2.46
N ARG A 2 10.69 11.76 1.25
CA ARG A 2 11.20 12.92 0.47
C ARG A 2 10.13 13.99 0.22
N MET A 3 8.91 13.55 -0.11
CA MET A 3 7.74 14.42 -0.25
C MET A 3 7.47 15.23 1.04
N TYR A 4 7.43 14.59 2.20
CA TYR A 4 7.19 15.27 3.48
C TYR A 4 8.32 16.24 3.85
N ARG A 5 9.58 15.88 3.59
CA ARG A 5 10.71 16.81 3.76
C ARG A 5 10.58 18.04 2.85
N ARG A 6 10.21 17.85 1.59
CA ARG A 6 9.95 18.94 0.64
C ARG A 6 8.84 19.84 1.16
N PHE A 7 7.70 19.28 1.57
CA PHE A 7 6.58 20.05 2.10
C PHE A 7 6.94 20.82 3.37
N GLN A 8 7.74 20.25 4.27
CA GLN A 8 8.24 20.95 5.45
C GLN A 8 9.18 22.10 5.07
N ALA A 9 10.06 21.91 4.07
CA ALA A 9 10.93 22.98 3.57
C ALA A 9 10.15 24.11 2.86
N GLU A 10 9.03 23.77 2.23
CA GLU A 10 8.09 24.74 1.64
C GLU A 10 7.19 25.43 2.68
N GLY A 11 7.34 25.14 3.98
CA GLY A 11 6.52 25.72 5.05
C GLY A 11 5.06 25.25 5.06
N ARG A 12 4.73 24.16 4.35
CA ARG A 12 3.37 23.63 4.34
C ARG A 12 3.02 23.04 5.71
N PRO A 13 1.82 23.30 6.25
CA PRO A 13 1.39 22.70 7.51
C PRO A 13 1.17 21.20 7.31
N LEU A 14 2.08 20.39 7.86
CA LEU A 14 1.98 18.92 7.81
C LEU A 14 1.15 18.35 8.97
N GLY A 15 1.01 19.09 10.07
CA GLY A 15 0.41 18.58 11.31
C GLY A 15 1.32 17.61 12.10
N PHE A 16 2.54 17.36 11.63
CA PHE A 16 3.56 16.56 12.31
C PHE A 16 4.96 17.02 11.88
N ARG A 17 5.97 16.69 12.69
CA ARG A 17 7.38 16.98 12.39
C ARG A 17 8.02 15.80 11.67
N VAL A 18 8.77 16.07 10.60
CA VAL A 18 9.56 15.09 9.86
C VAL A 18 10.99 15.13 10.38
N GLY A 19 11.47 14.07 11.02
CA GLY A 19 12.77 13.98 11.67
C GLY A 19 13.79 13.19 10.86
N ARG A 20 14.25 12.07 11.43
CA ARG A 20 14.98 11.02 10.71
C ARG A 20 14.05 9.86 10.40
N PHE A 21 14.17 9.32 9.20
CA PHE A 21 13.23 8.32 8.67
C PHE A 21 13.10 7.11 9.60
N GLU A 22 14.22 6.57 10.07
CA GLU A 22 14.21 5.39 10.94
C GLU A 22 13.58 5.66 12.31
N GLU A 23 13.87 6.82 12.91
CA GLU A 23 13.31 7.23 14.19
C GLU A 23 11.79 7.44 14.08
N ASP A 24 11.35 8.07 12.99
CA ASP A 24 9.93 8.30 12.71
C ASP A 24 9.18 6.98 12.47
N VAL A 25 9.74 6.07 11.67
CA VAL A 25 9.16 4.74 11.42
C VAL A 25 9.07 3.94 12.72
N ARG A 26 10.15 3.91 13.52
CA ARG A 26 10.15 3.18 14.80
C ARG A 26 9.12 3.74 15.78
N ARG A 27 8.97 5.07 15.83
CA ARG A 27 7.94 5.73 16.65
C ARG A 27 6.53 5.32 16.22
N GLU A 28 6.26 5.27 14.92
CA GLU A 28 4.95 4.81 14.42
C GLU A 28 4.71 3.31 14.67
N MET A 29 5.73 2.46 14.52
CA MET A 29 5.62 1.04 14.90
C MET A 29 5.23 0.89 16.38
N GLU A 30 5.88 1.67 17.26
CA GLU A 30 5.59 1.64 18.69
C GLU A 30 4.21 2.21 19.02
N ALA A 31 3.76 3.25 18.32
CA ALA A 31 2.40 3.75 18.44
C ALA A 31 1.38 2.63 18.15
N VAL A 32 1.55 1.90 17.05
CA VAL A 32 0.66 0.79 16.69
C VAL A 32 0.71 -0.33 17.72
N ARG A 33 1.91 -0.73 18.20
CA ARG A 33 2.06 -1.75 19.25
C ARG A 33 1.37 -1.38 20.56
N THR A 34 1.39 -0.10 20.90
CA THR A 34 0.75 0.45 22.11
C THR A 34 -0.73 0.80 21.90
N GLY A 35 -1.34 0.37 20.79
CA GLY A 35 -2.75 0.62 20.49
C GLY A 35 -3.10 2.06 20.12
N ARG A 36 -2.09 2.91 19.88
CA ARG A 36 -2.28 4.28 19.40
C ARG A 36 -2.41 4.29 17.88
N GLU A 37 -3.04 5.34 17.37
CA GLU A 37 -3.14 5.52 15.92
C GLU A 37 -1.74 5.69 15.29
N PRO A 38 -1.45 4.97 14.18
CA PRO A 38 -0.24 5.14 13.41
C PRO A 38 -0.20 6.55 12.82
N GLY A 39 1.01 7.03 12.58
CA GLY A 39 1.21 8.25 11.85
C GLY A 39 1.05 8.06 10.33
N PRO A 40 1.40 9.10 9.57
CA PRO A 40 1.23 9.14 8.11
C PRO A 40 2.22 8.26 7.35
N LEU A 41 3.26 7.69 7.99
CA LEU A 41 4.24 6.85 7.31
C LEU A 41 3.78 5.40 7.17
N LEU A 42 3.20 4.82 8.23
CA LEU A 42 2.78 3.42 8.28
C LEU A 42 1.27 3.25 8.25
N GLY A 43 0.51 4.26 8.69
CA GLY A 43 -0.95 4.18 8.77
C GLY A 43 -1.64 3.76 7.48
N PRO A 44 -1.28 4.34 6.32
CA PRO A 44 -1.85 3.91 5.03
C PRO A 44 -1.53 2.47 4.64
N SER A 45 -0.44 1.90 5.15
CA SER A 45 0.01 0.53 4.82
C SER A 45 -0.63 -0.55 5.69
N LEU A 46 -1.39 -0.20 6.73
CA LEU A 46 -2.12 -1.15 7.57
C LEU A 46 -3.46 -1.52 6.94
N TYR A 47 -3.40 -2.18 5.77
CA TYR A 47 -4.55 -2.44 4.91
C TYR A 47 -5.71 -3.13 5.63
N VAL A 48 -5.43 -4.12 6.50
CA VAL A 48 -6.46 -4.85 7.26
C VAL A 48 -7.36 -3.91 8.07
N ARG A 49 -6.78 -2.88 8.72
CA ARG A 49 -7.56 -1.94 9.54
C ARG A 49 -8.56 -1.17 8.69
N HIS A 50 -8.15 -0.74 7.51
CA HIS A 50 -8.98 0.04 6.61
C HIS A 50 -10.00 -0.86 5.91
N LEU A 51 -9.56 -1.99 5.37
CA LEU A 51 -10.41 -2.90 4.61
C LEU A 51 -11.56 -3.45 5.46
N LYS A 52 -11.32 -3.79 6.74
CA LYS A 52 -12.40 -4.20 7.66
C LYS A 52 -13.50 -3.14 7.76
N ARG A 53 -13.12 -1.87 7.95
CA ARG A 53 -14.09 -0.75 8.03
C ARG A 53 -14.89 -0.58 6.74
N TRP A 54 -14.26 -0.79 5.59
CA TRP A 54 -14.97 -0.76 4.31
C TRP A 54 -15.91 -1.96 4.18
N LEU A 55 -15.46 -3.17 4.51
CA LEU A 55 -16.29 -4.38 4.47
C LEU A 55 -17.50 -4.28 5.40
N ASP A 56 -17.35 -3.70 6.59
CA ASP A 56 -18.44 -3.50 7.55
C ASP A 56 -19.56 -2.60 7.00
N VAL A 57 -19.22 -1.65 6.11
CA VAL A 57 -20.17 -0.67 5.55
C VAL A 57 -20.75 -1.12 4.22
N PHE A 58 -19.92 -1.68 3.33
CA PHE A 58 -20.30 -1.96 1.94
C PHE A 58 -20.56 -3.44 1.67
N GLY A 59 -20.07 -4.33 2.55
CA GLY A 59 -20.07 -5.77 2.33
C GLY A 59 -18.99 -6.25 1.36
N PRO A 60 -18.67 -7.55 1.35
CA PRO A 60 -17.63 -8.12 0.51
C PRO A 60 -17.96 -8.09 -0.98
N GLU A 61 -19.23 -8.19 -1.37
CA GLU A 61 -19.65 -8.25 -2.78
C GLU A 61 -19.42 -6.93 -3.54
N ARG A 62 -19.27 -5.82 -2.81
CA ARG A 62 -19.08 -4.47 -3.39
C ARG A 62 -17.64 -3.97 -3.27
N LEU A 63 -16.74 -4.84 -2.82
CA LEU A 63 -15.33 -4.53 -2.64
C LEU A 63 -14.47 -5.59 -3.30
N ARG A 64 -13.63 -5.15 -4.23
CA ARG A 64 -12.67 -6.02 -4.91
C ARG A 64 -11.26 -5.47 -4.70
N VAL A 65 -10.34 -6.37 -4.37
CA VAL A 65 -8.93 -6.05 -4.14
C VAL A 65 -8.11 -6.66 -5.27
N TRP A 66 -7.27 -5.83 -5.90
CA TRP A 66 -6.28 -6.27 -6.87
C TRP A 66 -4.89 -5.88 -6.39
N PHE A 67 -3.91 -6.72 -6.71
CA PHE A 67 -2.51 -6.50 -6.37
C PHE A 67 -1.80 -5.83 -7.53
N THR A 68 -1.08 -4.76 -7.24
CA THR A 68 -0.29 -4.04 -8.25
C THR A 68 0.82 -4.89 -8.84
N GLU A 69 1.27 -5.92 -8.11
CA GLU A 69 2.21 -6.94 -8.56
C GLU A 69 1.70 -7.67 -9.80
N HIS A 70 0.38 -7.88 -9.92
CA HIS A 70 -0.22 -8.49 -11.12
C HIS A 70 -0.20 -7.54 -12.32
N LEU A 71 -0.04 -6.24 -12.12
CA LEU A 71 0.09 -5.25 -13.19
C LEU A 71 1.55 -5.07 -13.66
N ALA A 72 2.51 -5.67 -12.95
CA ALA A 72 3.93 -5.53 -13.27
C ALA A 72 4.38 -6.45 -14.42
N ASP A 73 3.72 -7.60 -14.60
CA ASP A 73 3.96 -8.52 -15.70
C ASP A 73 2.87 -8.34 -16.79
N PRO A 74 3.24 -8.16 -18.08
CA PRO A 74 2.26 -7.91 -19.14
C PRO A 74 1.18 -9.00 -19.29
N HIS A 75 1.51 -10.27 -19.04
CA HIS A 75 0.56 -11.37 -19.17
C HIS A 75 -0.48 -11.36 -18.05
N THR A 76 -0.06 -11.10 -16.81
CA THR A 76 -1.00 -10.96 -15.69
C THR A 76 -1.73 -9.62 -15.70
N ALA A 77 -1.12 -8.58 -16.27
CA ALA A 77 -1.70 -7.24 -16.33
C ALA A 77 -2.93 -7.20 -17.21
N ALA A 78 -2.87 -7.78 -18.42
CA ALA A 78 -4.02 -7.83 -19.34
C ALA A 78 -5.22 -8.50 -18.67
N ARG A 79 -5.02 -9.69 -18.08
CA ARG A 79 -6.07 -10.41 -17.36
C ARG A 79 -6.63 -9.61 -16.18
N THR A 80 -5.76 -8.97 -15.39
CA THR A 80 -6.19 -8.16 -14.24
C THR A 80 -7.05 -6.97 -14.70
N LEU A 81 -6.71 -6.34 -15.83
CA LEU A 81 -7.49 -5.25 -16.40
C LEU A 81 -8.84 -5.72 -16.94
N ASP A 82 -8.89 -6.88 -17.59
CA ASP A 82 -10.16 -7.50 -18.01
C ASP A 82 -11.07 -7.80 -16.82
N GLU A 83 -10.51 -8.33 -15.71
CA GLU A 83 -11.26 -8.55 -14.46
C GLU A 83 -11.77 -7.24 -13.85
N ILE A 84 -10.99 -6.16 -13.91
CA ILE A 84 -11.42 -4.83 -13.46
C ILE A 84 -12.56 -4.32 -14.32
N LEU A 85 -12.46 -4.41 -15.65
CA LEU A 85 -13.53 -3.99 -16.56
C LEU A 85 -14.81 -4.79 -16.32
N ALA A 86 -14.70 -6.11 -16.15
CA ALA A 86 -15.83 -6.97 -15.87
C ALA A 86 -16.50 -6.62 -14.52
N TYR A 87 -15.69 -6.40 -13.47
CA TYR A 87 -16.21 -5.98 -12.16
C TYR A 87 -16.92 -4.62 -12.21
N LEU A 88 -16.44 -3.70 -13.06
CA LEU A 88 -17.03 -2.38 -13.25
C LEU A 88 -18.15 -2.37 -14.31
N GLU A 89 -18.49 -3.52 -14.89
CA GLU A 89 -19.47 -3.66 -15.98
C GLU A 89 -19.16 -2.77 -17.20
N LEU A 90 -17.87 -2.59 -17.49
CA LEU A 90 -17.39 -1.82 -18.62
C LEU A 90 -17.11 -2.71 -19.84
N ALA A 91 -17.24 -2.11 -21.03
CA ALA A 91 -16.88 -2.79 -22.28
C ALA A 91 -15.38 -3.14 -22.30
N PRO A 92 -14.98 -4.27 -22.92
CA PRO A 92 -13.58 -4.64 -23.10
C PRO A 92 -12.78 -3.52 -23.77
N PHE A 93 -11.53 -3.32 -23.33
CA PHE A 93 -10.63 -2.31 -23.88
C PHE A 93 -9.21 -2.88 -24.01
N ASP A 94 -8.55 -2.60 -25.13
CA ASP A 94 -7.17 -3.05 -25.37
C ASP A 94 -6.16 -2.12 -24.70
N TYR A 95 -5.59 -2.56 -23.59
CA TYR A 95 -4.55 -1.85 -22.84
C TYR A 95 -3.12 -2.19 -23.28
N SER A 96 -2.91 -2.97 -24.35
CA SER A 96 -1.59 -3.49 -24.74
C SER A 96 -0.52 -2.40 -24.88
N ASP A 97 -0.88 -1.24 -25.42
CA ASP A 97 0.02 -0.10 -25.57
C ASP A 97 0.33 0.64 -24.27
N LEU A 98 -0.60 0.62 -23.31
CA LEU A 98 -0.48 1.33 -22.04
C LEU A 98 0.31 0.51 -21.02
N VAL A 99 0.10 -0.81 -20.96
CA VAL A 99 0.81 -1.73 -20.05
C VAL A 99 2.32 -1.71 -20.29
N ARG A 100 2.77 -1.37 -21.50
CA ARG A 100 4.19 -1.27 -21.86
C ARG A 100 4.86 0.04 -21.41
N LYS A 101 4.08 1.05 -20.97
CA LYS A 101 4.59 2.39 -20.65
C LYS A 101 4.66 2.62 -19.15
N TRP A 102 5.78 3.21 -18.69
CA TRP A 102 6.04 3.48 -17.28
C TRP A 102 6.09 5.00 -17.03
N TYR A 103 5.03 5.56 -16.46
CA TYR A 103 4.91 7.01 -16.25
C TYR A 103 5.41 7.49 -14.88
N ASN A 104 5.22 6.67 -13.82
CA ASN A 104 5.45 7.08 -12.42
C ASN A 104 6.55 6.25 -11.74
N LYS A 105 7.72 6.13 -12.37
CA LYS A 105 8.83 5.35 -11.81
C LYS A 105 9.49 6.12 -10.67
N ALA A 106 9.18 5.72 -9.43
CA ALA A 106 9.94 6.18 -8.28
C ALA A 106 11.38 5.62 -8.33
N PRO A 107 12.40 6.38 -7.92
CA PRO A 107 13.74 5.84 -7.75
C PRO A 107 13.70 4.74 -6.69
N LYS A 108 14.54 3.70 -6.86
CA LYS A 108 14.69 2.65 -5.83
C LYS A 108 15.03 3.31 -4.49
N ALA A 109 14.23 3.01 -3.47
CA ALA A 109 14.55 3.41 -2.11
C ALA A 109 15.77 2.61 -1.64
N ASN A 110 16.81 3.30 -1.18
CA ASN A 110 17.91 2.65 -0.48
C ASN A 110 17.58 2.70 1.02
N LEU A 111 16.96 1.64 1.52
CA LEU A 111 16.62 1.49 2.93
C LEU A 111 17.78 0.82 3.66
N PRO A 112 18.20 1.34 4.82
CA PRO A 112 19.15 0.63 5.67
C PRO A 112 18.62 -0.77 6.02
N LYS A 113 19.47 -1.81 5.90
CA LYS A 113 19.05 -3.20 6.09
C LYS A 113 18.32 -3.44 7.42
N GLY A 114 18.75 -2.75 8.48
CA GLY A 114 18.14 -2.85 9.80
C GLY A 114 16.68 -2.36 9.84
N ILE A 115 16.34 -1.28 9.13
CA ILE A 115 14.95 -0.79 9.09
C ILE A 115 14.08 -1.65 8.16
N GLU A 116 14.65 -2.18 7.07
CA GLU A 116 13.93 -3.09 6.17
C GLU A 116 13.51 -4.37 6.90
N GLN A 117 14.42 -5.00 7.64
CA GLN A 117 14.12 -6.18 8.46
C GLN A 117 13.09 -5.88 9.54
N ALA A 118 13.20 -4.72 10.20
CA ALA A 118 12.23 -4.30 11.20
C ALA A 118 10.83 -4.09 10.60
N LEU A 119 10.73 -3.52 9.40
CA LEU A 119 9.47 -3.35 8.67
C LEU A 119 8.86 -4.69 8.28
N LYS A 120 9.65 -5.63 7.74
CA LYS A 120 9.20 -6.99 7.42
C LYS A 120 8.65 -7.70 8.65
N ALA A 121 9.39 -7.69 9.75
CA ALA A 121 8.95 -8.30 11.01
C ALA A 121 7.70 -7.62 11.58
N PHE A 122 7.62 -6.29 11.48
CA PHE A 122 6.45 -5.54 11.94
C PHE A 122 5.20 -5.85 11.13
N PHE A 123 5.30 -5.94 9.80
CA PHE A 123 4.15 -6.17 8.91
C PHE A 123 3.76 -7.65 8.77
N ALA A 124 4.62 -8.60 9.13
CA ALA A 124 4.32 -10.03 9.07
C ALA A 124 2.93 -10.42 9.62
N PRO A 125 2.56 -10.09 10.89
CA PRO A 125 1.24 -10.43 11.41
C PRO A 125 0.08 -9.70 10.70
N TRP A 126 0.33 -8.51 10.15
CA TRP A 126 -0.68 -7.77 9.39
C TRP A 126 -0.90 -8.35 8.00
N ASN A 127 0.17 -8.85 7.37
CA ASN A 127 0.12 -9.51 6.08
C ASN A 127 -0.57 -10.88 6.21
N GLU A 128 -0.29 -11.63 7.27
CA GLU A 128 -1.01 -12.87 7.58
C GLU A 128 -2.51 -12.60 7.75
N ALA A 129 -2.89 -11.65 8.59
CA ALA A 129 -4.29 -11.27 8.76
C ALA A 129 -4.95 -10.73 7.48
N LEU A 130 -4.19 -10.12 6.57
CA LEU A 130 -4.70 -9.68 5.27
C LEU A 130 -4.93 -10.86 4.33
N ALA A 131 -3.99 -11.82 4.30
CA ALA A 131 -4.11 -13.05 3.52
C ALA A 131 -5.36 -13.83 3.95
N ASP A 132 -5.56 -13.98 5.26
CA ASP A 132 -6.73 -14.64 5.84
C ASP A 132 -8.03 -13.90 5.48
N LEU A 133 -8.05 -12.57 5.62
CA LEU A 133 -9.22 -11.74 5.31
C LEU A 133 -9.62 -11.85 3.83
N LEU A 134 -8.65 -11.96 2.92
CA LEU A 134 -8.88 -12.04 1.49
C LEU A 134 -9.04 -13.48 0.98
N GLY A 135 -8.68 -14.49 1.78
CA GLY A 135 -8.64 -15.89 1.37
C GLY A 135 -7.62 -16.18 0.26
N VAL A 136 -6.53 -15.40 0.17
CA VAL A 136 -5.51 -15.53 -0.88
C VAL A 136 -4.10 -15.47 -0.31
N LYS A 137 -3.15 -16.07 -1.04
CA LYS A 137 -1.73 -15.86 -0.78
C LYS A 137 -1.30 -14.49 -1.33
N LEU A 138 -0.66 -13.68 -0.50
CA LEU A 138 -0.13 -12.39 -0.93
C LEU A 138 1.12 -12.56 -1.83
N PRO A 139 1.32 -11.66 -2.81
CA PRO A 139 2.42 -11.78 -3.78
C PRO A 139 3.78 -11.25 -3.29
N TRP A 140 3.94 -10.93 -2.00
CA TRP A 140 5.18 -10.38 -1.40
C TRP A 140 5.62 -11.12 -0.14
#